data_AF-A0A553ZM65-F1
#
_entry.id   AF-A0A553ZM65-F1
#
_cell.length_a   1.000
_cell.length_b   1.000
_cell.length_c   1.000
_cell.angle_alpha   90.00
_cell.angle_beta   90.00
_cell.angle_gamma   90.00
#
_symmetry.space_group_name_H-M   'P 1'
#
loop_
_entity.id
_entity.type
_entity.pdbx_description
1 polymer ?
#
loop_
_entity_poly.entity_id
_entity_poly.type
_entity_poly.pdbx_seq_one_letter_code
_entity_poly.pdbx_strand_id
1 'polypeptide(L)'
;MTQQRKKQTGATPREGASQPKRKATGRGRRLDHKTRQALGVEKRPRTYRPDEVLSPAALLARFTERAQELIAALPDDDQPAPAGVSAALRQAVLEAFRTREEYMARMVETDLLASAPGQSLKVLQRTIRSCLYDQGLRCIDSPGEQEHFVVVEGEGDGFEVLRPAYVDQVTGKLLLSGQLRRVPLPPQSSPDSRLDHAREEGEA
;
A
#
# COMPACT_ATOMS: atom_id res chain seq x y z
N MET A 1 50.24 55.40 -22.49
CA MET A 1 49.73 56.71 -22.92
C MET A 1 48.25 56.76 -22.56
N THR A 2 47.85 57.52 -21.52
CA THR A 2 47.33 58.92 -21.61
C THR A 2 45.93 58.88 -22.24
N GLN A 3 44.82 59.33 -21.67
CA GLN A 3 44.43 59.98 -20.42
C GLN A 3 42.87 60.03 -20.48
N GLN A 4 42.15 59.79 -19.37
CA GLN A 4 41.31 60.78 -18.64
C GLN A 4 40.07 61.31 -19.39
N ARG A 5 38.90 61.62 -18.79
CA ARG A 5 38.45 61.89 -17.41
C ARG A 5 36.88 61.89 -17.47
N LYS A 6 36.13 61.37 -16.49
CA LYS A 6 35.69 62.02 -15.22
C LYS A 6 34.65 63.15 -15.51
N LYS A 7 33.43 63.20 -14.95
CA LYS A 7 32.99 63.28 -13.53
C LYS A 7 31.45 63.10 -13.51
N GLN A 8 30.82 62.37 -12.58
CA GLN A 8 30.57 62.66 -11.15
C GLN A 8 29.74 63.92 -10.86
N THR A 9 28.55 63.72 -10.28
CA THR A 9 27.94 64.34 -9.06
C THR A 9 26.49 63.81 -8.98
N GLY A 10 25.93 63.21 -7.92
CA GLY A 10 26.22 63.23 -6.49
C GLY A 10 25.16 64.07 -5.78
N ALA A 11 24.26 63.44 -4.98
CA ALA A 11 23.73 63.92 -3.68
C ALA A 11 22.30 63.39 -3.33
N THR A 12 22.23 62.38 -2.45
CA THR A 12 21.26 62.28 -1.31
C THR A 12 21.68 63.26 -0.19
N PRO A 13 21.00 63.49 0.99
CA PRO A 13 19.88 62.79 1.66
C PRO A 13 18.88 63.70 2.49
N ARG A 14 17.91 63.08 3.21
CA ARG A 14 17.28 63.39 4.55
C ARG A 14 15.75 63.21 4.55
N GLU A 15 15.21 62.18 5.23
CA GLU A 15 14.83 62.07 6.66
C GLU A 15 13.51 62.76 7.05
N GLY A 16 12.55 61.99 7.61
CA GLY A 16 11.55 62.50 8.56
C GLY A 16 10.09 62.03 8.41
N ALA A 17 9.71 61.02 9.21
CA ALA A 17 8.40 60.76 9.85
C ALA A 17 7.09 60.83 9.01
N SER A 18 6.22 59.82 8.97
CA SER A 18 5.42 59.38 10.13
C SER A 18 4.51 58.19 9.78
N GLN A 19 4.36 57.27 10.74
CA GLN A 19 3.36 56.18 10.73
C GLN A 19 1.93 56.75 10.81
N PRO A 20 0.91 55.93 10.48
CA PRO A 20 0.06 55.51 11.59
C PRO A 20 -0.15 53.99 11.68
N LYS A 21 -0.07 53.55 12.93
CA LYS A 21 -0.36 52.21 13.44
C LYS A 21 -1.80 51.79 13.13
N ARG A 22 -1.99 50.55 12.67
CA ARG A 22 -3.20 49.78 12.96
C ARG A 22 -2.82 48.47 13.64
N LYS A 23 -3.11 48.40 14.94
CA LYS A 23 -2.94 47.24 15.80
C LYS A 23 -4.10 46.26 15.62
N ALA A 24 -3.70 44.99 15.60
CA ALA A 24 -4.34 43.82 16.19
C ALA A 24 -5.76 43.42 15.76
N THR A 25 -5.84 42.27 15.11
CA THR A 25 -6.67 41.17 15.62
C THR A 25 -5.93 39.84 15.42
N GLY A 26 -5.20 39.42 16.45
CA GLY A 26 -4.78 38.04 16.57
C GLY A 26 -6.00 37.18 16.86
N ARG A 27 -6.37 36.30 15.93
CA ARG A 27 -7.23 35.12 16.12
C ARG A 27 -7.37 34.44 14.77
N GLY A 28 -6.76 33.27 14.58
CA GLY A 28 -7.00 32.48 13.37
C GLY A 28 -5.96 31.44 12.96
N ARG A 29 -4.82 31.29 13.64
CA ARG A 29 -3.88 30.18 13.39
C ARG A 29 -3.55 29.39 14.66
N ARG A 30 -4.59 29.06 15.42
CA ARG A 30 -4.58 28.00 16.45
C ARG A 30 -5.65 26.95 16.16
N LEU A 31 -5.87 26.66 14.88
CA LEU A 31 -6.39 25.38 14.41
C LEU A 31 -5.17 24.60 13.94
N ASP A 32 -4.69 23.51 14.52
CA ASP A 32 -4.99 22.83 15.76
C ASP A 32 -3.75 21.97 16.01
N HIS A 33 -2.93 22.30 17.00
CA HIS A 33 -1.90 21.36 17.44
C HIS A 33 -2.55 20.09 17.99
N LYS A 34 -3.80 20.21 18.49
CA LYS A 34 -4.66 19.13 18.99
C LYS A 34 -5.18 18.21 17.88
N THR A 35 -5.43 18.71 16.68
CA THR A 35 -5.89 17.91 15.51
C THR A 35 -4.70 17.24 14.81
N ARG A 36 -3.50 17.86 14.87
CA ARG A 36 -2.24 17.16 14.54
C ARG A 36 -1.82 16.15 15.61
N GLN A 37 -2.17 16.36 16.89
CA GLN A 37 -1.99 15.37 17.96
C GLN A 37 -3.04 14.25 17.91
N ALA A 38 -4.25 14.50 17.40
CA ALA A 38 -5.25 13.45 17.19
C ALA A 38 -4.84 12.45 16.09
N LEU A 39 -4.02 12.88 15.13
CA LEU A 39 -3.28 12.01 14.18
C LEU A 39 -1.86 11.70 14.68
N GLY A 40 -1.47 12.27 15.81
CA GLY A 40 -0.16 12.24 16.41
C GLY A 40 -0.11 11.20 17.51
N VAL A 41 -0.08 9.93 17.11
CA VAL A 41 0.82 9.01 17.79
C VAL A 41 2.17 9.70 17.76
N GLU A 42 2.71 10.11 18.91
CA GLU A 42 4.11 10.49 18.97
C GLU A 42 4.91 9.34 18.35
N LYS A 43 5.36 9.52 17.10
CA LYS A 43 6.17 8.54 16.37
C LYS A 43 7.57 8.55 16.95
N ARG A 44 7.69 8.18 18.23
CA ARG A 44 8.92 7.51 18.64
C ARG A 44 8.92 6.20 17.86
N PRO A 45 9.95 5.91 17.05
CA PRO A 45 10.07 4.60 16.43
C PRO A 45 9.94 3.58 17.56
N ARG A 46 8.98 2.65 17.44
CA ARG A 46 8.85 1.56 18.40
C ARG A 46 10.18 0.82 18.37
N THR A 47 10.90 0.83 19.48
CA THR A 47 12.17 0.14 19.58
C THR A 47 11.90 -1.36 19.65
N TYR A 48 12.54 -2.11 18.76
CA TYR A 48 12.56 -3.57 18.78
C TYR A 48 12.99 -4.04 20.17
N ARG A 49 12.26 -5.01 20.75
CA ARG A 49 12.53 -5.60 22.06
C ARG A 49 13.02 -7.03 21.84
N PRO A 50 14.34 -7.26 21.77
CA PRO A 50 14.90 -8.59 21.47
C PRO A 50 14.51 -9.63 22.51
N ASP A 51 14.40 -9.22 23.78
CA ASP A 51 14.10 -10.08 24.92
C ASP A 51 12.66 -10.65 24.88
N GLU A 52 11.78 -10.06 24.07
CA GLU A 52 10.41 -10.53 23.83
C GLU A 52 10.33 -11.52 22.65
N VAL A 53 11.40 -11.62 21.84
CA VAL A 53 11.47 -12.50 20.69
C VAL A 53 12.31 -13.71 21.06
N LEU A 54 11.66 -14.86 21.27
CA LEU A 54 12.36 -16.10 21.53
C LEU A 54 13.33 -16.41 20.38
N SER A 55 14.58 -16.72 20.72
CA SER A 55 15.57 -17.06 19.70
C SER A 55 15.13 -18.34 18.95
N PRO A 56 15.36 -18.42 17.63
CA PRO A 56 14.97 -19.59 16.83
C PRO A 56 15.42 -20.91 17.42
N ALA A 57 16.68 -20.97 17.85
CA ALA A 57 17.27 -22.15 18.46
C ALA A 57 16.61 -22.52 19.80
N ALA A 58 16.23 -21.53 20.62
CA ALA A 58 15.56 -21.77 21.90
C ALA A 58 14.12 -22.27 21.70
N LEU A 59 13.39 -21.73 20.71
CA LEU A 59 12.06 -22.22 20.33
C LEU A 59 12.13 -23.66 19.83
N LEU A 60 13.08 -23.94 18.92
CA LEU A 60 13.36 -25.29 18.42
C LEU A 60 13.62 -26.28 19.54
N ALA A 61 14.55 -25.95 20.44
CA ALA A 61 14.93 -26.81 21.56
C ALA A 61 13.71 -27.17 22.41
N ARG A 62 12.95 -26.16 22.88
CA ARG A 62 11.75 -26.33 23.70
C ARG A 62 10.67 -27.15 22.99
N PHE A 63 10.45 -26.88 21.70
CA PHE A 63 9.45 -27.59 20.91
C PHE A 63 9.85 -29.05 20.70
N THR A 64 11.10 -29.33 20.35
CA THR A 64 11.58 -30.70 20.16
C THR A 64 11.60 -31.50 21.45
N GLU A 65 11.96 -30.89 22.58
CA GLU A 65 11.92 -31.49 23.91
C GLU A 65 10.48 -31.85 24.28
N ARG A 66 9.54 -30.90 24.12
CA ARG A 66 8.12 -31.16 24.41
C ARG A 66 7.52 -32.22 23.49
N ALA A 67 7.89 -32.23 22.22
CA ALA A 67 7.43 -33.26 21.29
C ALA A 67 7.96 -34.65 21.66
N GLN A 68 9.22 -34.75 22.11
CA GLN A 68 9.80 -36.00 22.59
C GLN A 68 9.10 -36.52 23.85
N GLU A 69 8.80 -35.63 24.80
CA GLU A 69 8.00 -35.98 25.99
C GLU A 69 6.62 -36.54 25.62
N LEU A 70 5.93 -35.90 24.66
CA LEU A 70 4.61 -36.33 24.21
C LEU A 70 4.66 -37.66 23.47
N ILE A 71 5.68 -37.90 22.65
CA ILE A 71 5.88 -39.19 21.95
C ILE A 71 6.18 -40.29 22.97
N ALA A 72 7.04 -40.03 23.95
CA ALA A 72 7.39 -41.01 24.99
C ALA A 72 6.20 -41.36 25.91
N ALA A 73 5.17 -40.51 25.96
CA ALA A 73 3.94 -40.76 26.69
C ALA A 73 2.90 -41.58 25.90
N LEU A 74 3.14 -41.83 24.61
CA LEU A 74 2.27 -42.69 23.80
C LEU A 74 2.52 -44.17 24.11
N PRO A 75 1.47 -45.03 24.01
CA PRO A 75 1.65 -46.48 24.02
C PRO A 75 2.63 -46.93 22.93
N ASP A 76 3.40 -47.99 23.18
CA ASP A 76 4.46 -48.45 22.28
C ASP A 76 3.96 -48.77 20.85
N ASP A 77 2.71 -49.21 20.72
CA ASP A 77 2.09 -49.53 19.42
C ASP A 77 1.80 -48.30 18.55
N ASP A 78 1.74 -47.10 19.15
CA ASP A 78 1.43 -45.83 18.48
C ASP A 78 2.65 -44.90 18.36
N GLN A 79 3.82 -45.33 18.82
CA GLN A 79 5.03 -44.47 18.81
C GLN A 79 5.63 -44.35 17.40
N PRO A 80 5.62 -43.16 16.77
CA PRO A 80 6.39 -42.94 15.56
C PRO A 80 7.90 -42.98 15.88
N ALA A 81 8.71 -43.36 14.89
CA ALA A 81 10.16 -43.39 15.06
C ALA A 81 10.70 -42.01 15.53
N PRO A 82 11.25 -41.90 16.77
CA PRO A 82 11.48 -40.61 17.43
C PRO A 82 12.52 -39.74 16.70
N ALA A 83 13.48 -40.36 16.02
CA ALA A 83 14.47 -39.66 15.20
C ALA A 83 13.82 -38.92 14.02
N GLY A 84 12.86 -39.56 13.33
CA GLY A 84 12.18 -38.99 12.17
C GLY A 84 11.29 -37.80 12.53
N VAL A 85 10.57 -37.90 13.65
CA VAL A 85 9.75 -36.77 14.14
C VAL A 85 10.63 -35.60 14.57
N SER A 86 11.73 -35.86 15.29
CA SER A 86 12.65 -34.79 15.69
C SER A 86 13.28 -34.07 14.48
N ALA A 87 13.60 -34.80 13.40
CA ALA A 87 14.13 -34.22 12.18
C ALA A 87 13.10 -33.39 11.44
N ALA A 88 11.87 -33.90 11.29
CA ALA A 88 10.76 -33.19 10.65
C ALA A 88 10.40 -31.89 11.40
N LEU A 89 10.37 -31.93 12.74
CA LEU A 89 10.13 -30.74 13.55
C LEU A 89 11.25 -29.71 13.43
N ARG A 90 12.52 -30.17 13.43
CA ARG A 90 13.64 -29.26 13.22
C ARG A 90 13.55 -28.57 11.85
N GLN A 91 13.25 -29.35 10.82
CA GLN A 91 13.10 -28.86 9.47
C GLN A 91 11.95 -27.85 9.34
N ALA A 92 10.77 -28.18 9.86
CA ALA A 92 9.59 -27.31 9.81
C ALA A 92 9.82 -25.96 10.49
N VAL A 93 10.49 -25.94 11.65
CA VAL A 93 10.79 -24.68 12.33
C VAL A 93 11.84 -23.87 11.57
N LEU A 94 12.88 -24.50 11.03
CA LEU A 94 13.87 -23.81 10.19
C LEU A 94 13.23 -23.21 8.94
N GLU A 95 12.31 -23.93 8.30
CA GLU A 95 11.53 -23.42 7.17
C GLU A 95 10.66 -22.22 7.57
N ALA A 96 9.96 -22.30 8.71
CA ALA A 96 9.17 -21.17 9.22
C ALA A 96 10.04 -19.92 9.48
N PHE A 97 11.28 -20.10 9.96
CA PHE A 97 12.21 -18.98 10.14
C PHE A 97 12.72 -18.42 8.81
N ARG A 98 13.03 -19.26 7.81
CA ARG A 98 13.37 -18.78 6.45
C ARG A 98 12.23 -17.97 5.84
N THR A 99 10.99 -18.45 5.95
CA THR A 99 9.81 -17.70 5.49
C THR A 99 9.68 -16.34 6.20
N ARG A 100 10.01 -16.27 7.50
CA ARG A 100 10.04 -14.99 8.23
C ARG A 100 11.13 -14.06 7.73
N GLU A 101 12.34 -14.56 7.48
CA GLU A 101 13.45 -13.76 6.95
C GLU A 101 13.11 -13.20 5.56
N GLU A 102 12.55 -14.03 4.69
CA GLU A 102 12.03 -13.63 3.38
C GLU A 102 10.96 -12.53 3.51
N TYR A 103 9.98 -12.72 4.39
CA TYR A 103 8.96 -11.70 4.66
C TYR A 103 9.57 -10.38 5.14
N MET A 104 10.52 -10.43 6.07
CA MET A 104 11.21 -9.24 6.57
C MET A 104 12.00 -8.52 5.46
N ALA A 105 12.69 -9.26 4.59
CA ALA A 105 13.39 -8.70 3.43
C ALA A 105 12.40 -7.96 2.51
N ARG A 106 11.23 -8.55 2.22
CA ARG A 106 10.19 -7.91 1.40
C ARG A 106 9.60 -6.66 2.04
N MET A 107 9.45 -6.64 3.37
CA MET A 107 9.04 -5.44 4.09
C MET A 107 10.05 -4.30 3.94
N VAL A 108 11.35 -4.61 3.99
CA VAL A 108 12.43 -3.63 3.77
C VAL A 108 12.42 -3.12 2.33
N GLU A 109 12.27 -4.01 1.34
CA GLU A 109 12.15 -3.60 -0.07
C GLU A 109 10.96 -2.66 -0.30
N THR A 110 9.82 -2.96 0.34
CA THR A 110 8.62 -2.11 0.27
C THR A 110 8.87 -0.71 0.87
N ASP A 111 9.59 -0.63 1.99
CA ASP A 111 9.97 0.65 2.61
C ASP A 111 10.93 1.47 1.72
N LEU A 112 11.92 0.80 1.12
CA LEU A 112 12.85 1.43 0.18
C LEU A 112 12.13 1.96 -1.06
N LEU A 113 11.19 1.18 -1.59
CA LEU A 113 10.35 1.58 -2.72
C LEU A 113 9.49 2.81 -2.38
N ALA A 114 8.88 2.83 -1.20
CA ALA A 114 8.04 3.94 -0.73
C ALA A 114 8.85 5.21 -0.43
N SER A 115 10.12 5.08 -0.03
CA SER A 115 10.99 6.19 0.37
C SER A 115 11.78 6.81 -0.79
N ALA A 116 11.64 6.29 -2.02
CA ALA A 116 12.37 6.79 -3.17
C ALA A 116 12.00 8.24 -3.53
N PRO A 117 12.99 9.15 -3.67
CA PRO A 117 12.72 10.57 -3.92
C PRO A 117 12.07 10.79 -5.29
N GLY A 118 11.10 11.72 -5.35
CA GLY A 118 10.45 12.12 -6.59
C GLY A 118 9.43 11.12 -7.15
N GLN A 119 9.10 10.04 -6.43
CA GLN A 119 8.03 9.15 -6.85
C GLN A 119 6.65 9.80 -6.64
N SER A 120 5.84 9.80 -7.71
CA SER A 120 4.42 10.07 -7.59
C SER A 120 3.69 8.86 -7.01
N LEU A 121 2.55 9.09 -6.35
CA LEU A 121 1.70 8.01 -5.81
C LEU A 121 1.34 6.95 -6.86
N LYS A 122 1.15 7.36 -8.13
CA LYS A 122 0.85 6.45 -9.24
C LYS A 122 2.01 5.50 -9.56
N VAL A 123 3.25 6.01 -9.48
CA VAL A 123 4.45 5.19 -9.69
C VAL A 123 4.59 4.18 -8.56
N LEU A 124 4.44 4.62 -7.31
CA LEU A 124 4.48 3.74 -6.15
C LEU A 124 3.41 2.62 -6.24
N GLN A 125 2.18 2.96 -6.60
CA GLN A 125 1.09 1.99 -6.79
C GLN A 125 1.41 0.97 -7.89
N ARG A 126 1.98 1.41 -9.02
CA ARG A 126 2.39 0.51 -10.10
C ARG A 126 3.52 -0.42 -9.65
N THR A 127 4.50 0.10 -8.92
CA THR A 127 5.62 -0.72 -8.43
C THR A 127 5.14 -1.75 -7.41
N ILE A 128 4.29 -1.35 -6.46
CA ILE A 128 3.65 -2.29 -5.52
C ILE A 128 2.88 -3.39 -6.27
N ARG A 129 2.10 -3.03 -7.30
CA ARG A 129 1.39 -4.02 -8.13
C ARG A 129 2.34 -5.01 -8.82
N SER A 130 3.50 -4.55 -9.30
CA SER A 130 4.53 -5.43 -9.87
C SER A 130 5.08 -6.39 -8.81
N CYS A 131 5.44 -5.88 -7.63
CA CYS A 131 5.97 -6.70 -6.55
C CYS A 131 4.97 -7.77 -6.08
N LEU A 132 3.68 -7.42 -6.01
CA LEU A 132 2.62 -8.39 -5.71
C LEU A 132 2.55 -9.48 -6.77
N TYR A 133 2.57 -9.10 -8.05
CA TYR A 133 2.55 -10.06 -9.15
C TYR A 133 3.75 -11.02 -9.12
N ASP A 134 4.96 -10.50 -8.86
CA ASP A 134 6.18 -11.29 -8.75
C ASP A 134 6.14 -12.29 -7.57
N GLN A 135 5.29 -12.03 -6.57
CA GLN A 135 5.02 -12.91 -5.43
C GLN A 135 3.86 -13.89 -5.68
N GLY A 136 3.34 -13.94 -6.91
CA GLY A 136 2.19 -14.78 -7.24
C GLY A 136 0.86 -14.19 -6.76
N LEU A 137 0.79 -12.90 -6.42
CA LEU A 137 -0.45 -12.23 -6.03
C LEU A 137 -1.05 -11.46 -7.20
N ARG A 138 -2.26 -11.84 -7.61
CA ARG A 138 -3.02 -11.15 -8.65
C ARG A 138 -3.95 -10.12 -8.01
N CYS A 139 -3.77 -8.85 -8.40
CA CYS A 139 -4.70 -7.78 -8.08
C CYS A 139 -5.77 -7.72 -9.18
N ILE A 140 -7.04 -7.80 -8.81
CA ILE A 140 -8.17 -7.76 -9.73
C ILE A 140 -8.89 -6.44 -9.50
N ASP A 141 -8.83 -5.56 -10.49
CA ASP A 141 -9.41 -4.21 -10.47
C ASP A 141 -10.43 -3.98 -11.59
N SER A 142 -10.84 -5.04 -12.28
CA SER A 142 -11.90 -5.03 -13.28
C SER A 142 -13.21 -5.55 -12.68
N PRO A 143 -14.36 -4.87 -12.92
CA PRO A 143 -15.66 -5.37 -12.50
C PRO A 143 -16.15 -6.56 -13.34
N GLY A 144 -15.41 -6.99 -14.37
CA GLY A 144 -15.77 -8.13 -15.22
C GLY A 144 -15.62 -9.49 -14.54
N GLU A 145 -14.83 -9.58 -13.47
CA GLU A 145 -14.57 -10.81 -12.69
C GLU A 145 -15.36 -10.77 -11.38
N GLN A 146 -16.69 -10.67 -11.48
CA GLN A 146 -17.59 -10.40 -10.36
C GLN A 146 -17.52 -11.46 -9.25
N GLU A 147 -17.12 -12.68 -9.57
CA GLU A 147 -16.95 -13.80 -8.63
C GLU A 147 -15.92 -13.52 -7.52
N HIS A 148 -15.05 -12.52 -7.70
CA HIS A 148 -14.03 -12.14 -6.72
C HIS A 148 -14.44 -10.95 -5.84
N PHE A 149 -15.68 -10.46 -5.97
CA PHE A 149 -16.13 -9.24 -5.32
C PHE A 149 -17.43 -9.43 -4.54
N VAL A 150 -17.62 -8.55 -3.55
CA VAL A 150 -18.89 -8.36 -2.85
C VAL A 150 -19.45 -6.98 -3.20
N VAL A 151 -20.73 -6.93 -3.55
CA VAL A 151 -21.46 -5.67 -3.76
C VAL A 151 -21.83 -5.09 -2.40
N VAL A 152 -21.33 -3.90 -2.08
CA VAL A 152 -21.50 -3.30 -0.74
C VAL A 152 -22.51 -2.16 -0.70
N GLU A 153 -22.74 -1.47 -1.82
CA GLU A 153 -23.67 -0.33 -1.89
C GLU A 153 -24.13 -0.01 -3.32
N GLY A 154 -25.08 0.93 -3.43
CA GLY A 154 -25.53 1.51 -4.69
C GLY A 154 -26.75 0.84 -5.33
N GLU A 155 -27.27 1.48 -6.37
CA GLU A 155 -28.39 1.01 -7.20
C GLU A 155 -28.04 1.14 -8.69
N GLY A 156 -28.63 0.27 -9.50
CA GLY A 156 -28.37 0.18 -10.95
C GLY A 156 -27.74 -1.14 -11.40
N ASP A 157 -27.55 -1.23 -12.72
CA ASP A 157 -27.13 -2.45 -13.41
C ASP A 157 -25.63 -2.49 -13.73
N GLY A 158 -24.92 -1.36 -13.55
CA GLY A 158 -23.46 -1.27 -13.70
C GLY A 158 -22.71 -1.53 -12.40
N PHE A 159 -21.43 -1.85 -12.52
CA PHE A 159 -20.53 -2.05 -11.37
C PHE A 159 -19.29 -1.16 -11.45
N GLU A 160 -18.96 -0.55 -10.32
CA GLU A 160 -17.73 0.21 -10.11
C GLU A 160 -16.90 -0.42 -8.99
N VAL A 161 -15.60 -0.59 -9.21
CA VAL A 161 -14.68 -1.14 -8.21
C VAL A 161 -14.33 -0.07 -7.16
N LEU A 162 -14.77 -0.29 -5.93
CA LEU A 162 -14.37 0.52 -4.77
C LEU A 162 -13.05 0.03 -4.17
N ARG A 163 -12.84 -1.29 -4.18
CA ARG A 163 -11.63 -1.94 -3.68
C ARG A 163 -11.29 -3.15 -4.54
N PRO A 164 -10.02 -3.33 -4.95
CA PRO A 164 -9.63 -4.50 -5.71
C PRO A 164 -9.71 -5.79 -4.89
N ALA A 165 -9.86 -6.91 -5.57
CA ALA A 165 -9.70 -8.24 -4.99
C ALA A 165 -8.24 -8.72 -5.13
N TYR A 166 -7.83 -9.64 -4.27
CA TYR A 166 -6.50 -10.25 -4.31
C TYR A 166 -6.60 -11.76 -4.28
N VAL A 167 -5.99 -12.41 -5.27
CA VAL A 167 -5.99 -13.87 -5.43
C VAL A 167 -4.54 -14.36 -5.43
N ASP A 168 -4.30 -15.44 -4.70
CA ASP A 168 -3.07 -16.21 -4.80
C ASP A 168 -3.09 -17.03 -6.10
N GLN A 169 -2.18 -16.75 -7.02
CA GLN A 169 -2.06 -17.42 -8.31
C GLN A 169 -1.55 -18.86 -8.19
N VAL A 170 -0.81 -19.18 -7.12
CA VAL A 170 -0.27 -20.52 -6.90
C VAL A 170 -1.38 -21.46 -6.45
N THR A 171 -2.23 -21.00 -5.53
CA THR A 171 -3.29 -21.84 -4.93
C THR A 171 -4.67 -21.60 -5.52
N GLY A 172 -4.86 -20.53 -6.29
CA GLY A 172 -6.15 -20.06 -6.79
C GLY A 172 -7.05 -19.47 -5.69
N LYS A 173 -6.55 -19.30 -4.46
CA LYS A 173 -7.36 -18.86 -3.32
C LYS A 173 -7.56 -17.35 -3.32
N LEU A 174 -8.80 -16.93 -3.10
CA LEU A 174 -9.13 -15.55 -2.80
C LEU A 174 -8.59 -15.18 -1.41
N LEU A 175 -7.63 -14.25 -1.36
CA LEU A 175 -7.02 -13.76 -0.12
C LEU A 175 -7.79 -12.58 0.45
N LEU A 176 -8.31 -11.73 -0.43
CA LEU A 176 -9.16 -10.61 -0.05
C LEU A 176 -10.21 -10.39 -1.14
N SER A 177 -11.48 -10.44 -0.74
CA SER A 177 -12.58 -10.06 -1.63
C SER A 177 -12.51 -8.58 -1.96
N GLY A 178 -12.70 -8.28 -3.24
CA GLY A 178 -12.90 -6.91 -3.69
C GLY A 178 -14.28 -6.38 -3.28
N GLN A 179 -14.47 -5.09 -3.46
CA GLN A 179 -15.73 -4.40 -3.18
C GLN A 179 -16.22 -3.66 -4.41
N LEU A 180 -17.48 -3.88 -4.77
CA LEU A 180 -18.17 -3.20 -5.85
C LEU A 180 -19.28 -2.31 -5.31
N ARG A 181 -19.55 -1.22 -6.03
CA ARG A 181 -20.78 -0.44 -5.91
C ARG A 181 -21.58 -0.56 -7.20
N ARG A 182 -22.91 -0.63 -7.06
CA ARG A 182 -23.84 -0.52 -8.20
C ARG A 182 -23.96 0.93 -8.66
N VAL A 183 -23.89 1.12 -9.98
CA VAL A 183 -24.02 2.42 -10.63
C VAL A 183 -24.99 2.33 -11.82
N PRO A 184 -25.70 3.39 -12.19
CA PRO A 184 -26.49 3.42 -13.42
C PRO A 184 -25.62 3.14 -14.63
N LEU A 185 -26.10 2.31 -15.56
CA LEU A 185 -25.39 2.08 -16.81
C LEU A 185 -25.41 3.37 -17.65
N PRO A 186 -24.29 3.84 -18.20
CA PRO A 186 -24.33 4.93 -19.17
C PRO A 186 -25.23 4.52 -20.34
N PRO A 187 -26.06 5.44 -20.87
CA PRO A 187 -26.92 5.12 -22.00
C PRO A 187 -26.04 4.64 -23.15
N GLN A 188 -26.28 3.41 -23.61
CA GLN A 188 -25.61 2.91 -24.81
C GLN A 188 -26.03 3.82 -25.95
N SER A 189 -25.11 4.65 -26.46
CA SER A 189 -25.33 5.34 -27.72
C SER A 189 -25.37 4.28 -28.81
N SER A 190 -26.57 3.81 -29.15
CA SER A 190 -26.81 2.90 -30.27
C SER A 190 -26.28 3.57 -31.55
N PRO A 191 -25.29 2.97 -32.25
CA PRO A 191 -24.84 3.47 -33.53
C PRO A 191 -25.77 2.89 -34.60
N ASP A 192 -27.03 3.35 -34.64
CA ASP A 192 -27.93 2.91 -35.70
C ASP A 192 -28.92 4.01 -36.09
N SER A 193 -28.41 4.95 -36.89
CA SER A 193 -29.24 5.91 -37.62
C SER A 193 -28.44 6.51 -38.79
N ARG A 194 -27.83 5.66 -39.63
CA ARG A 194 -27.23 6.10 -40.91
C ARG A 194 -27.32 5.04 -42.01
N LEU A 195 -28.46 4.42 -42.22
CA LEU A 195 -28.77 3.73 -43.48
C LEU A 195 -30.28 3.75 -43.72
N ASP A 196 -30.83 4.91 -44.07
CA ASP A 196 -32.12 5.02 -44.77
C ASP A 196 -32.28 6.44 -45.32
N HIS A 197 -31.52 6.77 -46.37
CA HIS A 197 -31.86 7.82 -47.36
C HIS A 197 -30.98 7.63 -48.59
N ALA A 198 -31.22 6.56 -49.34
CA ALA A 198 -30.71 6.43 -50.71
C ALA A 198 -31.59 5.45 -51.51
N ARG A 199 -32.83 5.85 -51.80
CA ARG A 199 -33.63 5.32 -52.90
C ARG A 199 -34.88 6.15 -53.06
N GLU A 200 -34.80 7.16 -53.91
CA GLU A 200 -35.89 7.66 -54.76
C GLU A 200 -35.36 8.92 -55.45
N GLU A 201 -34.65 8.76 -56.57
CA GLU A 201 -34.77 9.68 -57.72
C GLU A 201 -34.43 8.87 -58.98
N GLY A 202 -35.47 8.49 -59.71
CA GLY A 202 -35.39 7.71 -60.92
C GLY A 202 -36.78 7.44 -61.48
N GLU A 203 -37.47 8.49 -61.94
CA GLU A 203 -38.41 8.44 -63.08
C GLU A 203 -39.06 9.81 -63.33
N ALA A 204 -38.68 10.45 -64.43
CA ALA A 204 -39.54 11.04 -65.46
C ALA A 204 -38.72 11.97 -66.38
#